data_AF-A0AAV0AHL1-F1
#
_entry.id   AF-A0AAV0AHL1-F1
#
_cell.length_a   1.000
_cell.length_b   1.000
_cell.length_c   1.000
_cell.angle_alpha   90.00
_cell.angle_beta   90.00
_cell.angle_gamma   90.00
#
_symmetry.space_group_name_H-M   'P 1'
#
loop_
_entity.id
_entity.type
_entity.pdbx_description
1 polymer ?
#
loop_
_entity_poly.entity_id
_entity_poly.type
_entity_poly.pdbx_seq_one_letter_code
_entity_poly.pdbx_strand_id
1 'polypeptide(L)'
;PFLYNFGQKIAPSPLDWFEWVHITGYWFLDKGMKSNDQDGEKRKNGLMQLIEKANNEGKKIVYIGFGSIVVPNPKEMTRNMVEAKEKADFYAIVTKGWSDQ
;
A
#
# COMPACT_ATOMS: atom_id res chain seq x y z
N PRO A 1 -29.18 -12.36 1.11
CA PRO A 1 -27.84 -12.81 1.53
C PRO A 1 -26.98 -11.59 1.87
N PHE A 2 -26.16 -11.65 2.91
CA PHE A 2 -25.18 -10.61 3.27
C PHE A 2 -23.78 -11.11 2.95
N LEU A 3 -22.99 -10.29 2.26
CA LEU A 3 -21.65 -10.67 1.79
C LEU A 3 -20.61 -9.73 2.42
N TYR A 4 -19.63 -10.31 3.10
CA TYR A 4 -18.47 -9.61 3.62
C TYR A 4 -17.24 -9.92 2.75
N ASN A 5 -16.61 -8.87 2.24
CA ASN A 5 -15.54 -8.91 1.25
C ASN A 5 -14.13 -8.83 1.87
N PHE A 6 -13.94 -9.47 3.02
CA PHE A 6 -12.63 -9.63 3.65
C PHE A 6 -12.23 -11.11 3.75
N GLY A 7 -10.96 -11.38 4.02
CA GLY A 7 -10.44 -12.74 4.15
C GLY A 7 -10.78 -13.39 5.49
N GLN A 8 -11.21 -14.66 5.47
CA GLN A 8 -11.48 -15.43 6.70
C GLN A 8 -10.26 -15.64 7.60
N LYS A 9 -9.04 -15.56 7.04
CA LYS A 9 -7.80 -15.61 7.83
C LYS A 9 -7.61 -14.40 8.75
N ILE A 10 -8.25 -13.27 8.44
CA ILE A 10 -8.16 -12.03 9.22
C ILE A 10 -9.36 -11.90 10.15
N ALA A 11 -10.55 -12.24 9.67
CA ALA A 11 -11.76 -12.31 10.47
C ALA A 11 -12.50 -13.61 10.13
N PRO A 12 -12.37 -14.66 10.96
CA PRO A 12 -13.08 -15.91 10.73
C PRO A 12 -14.59 -15.73 10.92
N SER A 13 -15.38 -16.65 10.34
CA SER A 13 -16.83 -16.63 10.52
C SER A 13 -17.20 -16.86 11.98
N PRO A 14 -17.94 -15.96 12.62
CA PRO A 14 -18.51 -16.19 13.94
C PRO A 14 -19.57 -17.30 13.90
N LEU A 15 -19.75 -18.00 15.03
CA LEU A 15 -20.73 -19.08 15.17
C LEU A 15 -22.17 -18.58 15.29
N ASP A 16 -22.35 -17.33 15.67
CA ASP A 16 -23.64 -16.65 15.89
C ASP A 16 -24.17 -15.94 14.64
N TRP A 17 -23.51 -16.12 13.49
CA TRP A 17 -23.99 -15.60 12.21
C TRP A 17 -25.02 -16.52 11.59
N PHE A 18 -26.05 -15.91 11.00
CA PHE A 18 -27.04 -16.65 10.22
C PHE A 18 -26.43 -17.26 8.96
N GLU A 19 -26.98 -18.38 8.49
CA GLU A 19 -26.47 -19.12 7.32
C GLU A 19 -26.45 -18.31 6.02
N TRP A 20 -27.25 -17.24 5.92
CA TRP A 20 -27.29 -16.34 4.76
C TRP A 20 -26.25 -15.22 4.79
N VAL A 21 -25.37 -15.21 5.80
CA VAL A 21 -24.24 -14.28 5.93
C VAL A 21 -22.96 -15.00 5.55
N HIS A 22 -22.26 -14.51 4.54
CA HIS A 22 -21.07 -15.16 3.99
C HIS A 22 -19.86 -14.24 3.96
N ILE A 23 -18.71 -14.75 4.38
CA ILE A 23 -17.41 -14.13 4.14
C ILE A 23 -16.88 -14.67 2.81
N THR A 24 -16.79 -13.82 1.79
CA THR A 24 -16.48 -14.24 0.41
C THR A 24 -15.00 -14.11 0.05
N GLY A 25 -14.17 -13.59 0.96
CA GLY A 25 -12.82 -13.17 0.62
C GLY A 25 -12.77 -11.77 -0.02
N TYR A 26 -11.56 -11.29 -0.26
CA TYR A 26 -11.31 -9.99 -0.88
C TYR A 26 -11.78 -9.93 -2.33
N TRP A 27 -12.39 -8.81 -2.69
CA TRP A 27 -12.78 -8.53 -4.07
C TRP A 27 -11.66 -7.77 -4.76
N PHE A 28 -10.88 -8.49 -5.56
CA PHE A 28 -9.79 -7.90 -6.33
C PHE A 28 -10.31 -7.39 -7.68
N LEU A 29 -9.80 -6.25 -8.12
CA LEU A 29 -10.05 -5.74 -9.47
C LEU A 29 -9.05 -6.40 -10.44
N ASP A 30 -9.55 -7.04 -11.51
CA ASP A 30 -8.73 -7.83 -12.45
C ASP A 30 -7.66 -7.01 -13.19
N LYS A 31 -7.85 -5.69 -13.31
CA LYS A 31 -6.89 -4.78 -13.97
C LYS A 31 -6.85 -3.45 -13.23
N GLY A 32 -5.70 -3.13 -12.64
CA GLY A 32 -5.41 -1.75 -12.25
C GLY A 32 -5.56 -0.82 -13.46
N MET A 33 -6.09 0.39 -13.25
CA MET A 33 -6.26 1.37 -14.33
C MET A 33 -4.93 1.54 -15.07
N LYS A 34 -4.90 1.13 -16.36
CA LYS A 34 -3.76 1.42 -17.23
C LYS A 34 -3.79 2.92 -17.53
N SER A 35 -2.89 3.69 -16.93
CA SER A 35 -2.65 5.06 -17.40
C SER A 35 -1.69 4.96 -18.60
N ASN A 36 -2.24 5.16 -19.80
CA ASN A 36 -1.46 5.18 -21.05
C ASN A 36 -0.89 6.59 -21.32
N ASP A 37 -0.73 7.41 -20.28
CA ASP A 37 -0.16 8.75 -20.35
C ASP A 37 1.37 8.72 -20.17
N GLN A 38 2.03 9.77 -20.65
CA GLN A 38 3.49 9.92 -20.52
C GLN A 38 3.94 9.89 -19.06
N ASP A 39 3.09 10.39 -18.15
CA ASP A 39 3.34 10.38 -16.71
C ASP A 39 3.26 8.98 -16.10
N GLY A 40 2.40 8.10 -16.64
CA GLY A 40 2.31 6.68 -16.28
C GLY A 40 3.59 5.93 -16.62
N GLU A 41 4.07 6.07 -17.86
CA GLU A 41 5.33 5.43 -18.29
C GLU A 41 6.54 5.99 -17.54
N LYS A 42 6.60 7.30 -17.26
CA LYS A 42 7.67 7.88 -16.43
C LYS A 42 7.70 7.30 -15.02
N ARG A 43 6.53 7.19 -14.37
CA ARG A 43 6.40 6.57 -13.04
C ARG A 43 6.82 5.11 -13.03
N LYS A 44 6.39 4.35 -14.03
CA LYS A 44 6.76 2.95 -14.22
C LYS A 44 8.27 2.79 -14.38
N ASN A 45 8.90 3.61 -15.22
CA ASN A 45 10.35 3.56 -15.42
C ASN A 45 11.13 3.90 -14.14
N GLY A 46 10.73 4.94 -13.41
CA GLY A 46 11.35 5.28 -12.12
C GLY A 46 11.19 4.17 -11.08
N LEU A 47 10.03 3.52 -11.04
CA LEU A 47 9.79 2.37 -10.16
C LEU A 47 10.68 1.18 -10.51
N MET A 48 10.79 0.85 -11.80
CA MET A 48 11.64 -0.26 -12.26
C MET A 48 13.12 -0.02 -11.94
N GLN A 49 13.61 1.21 -12.15
CA GLN A 49 14.99 1.59 -11.80
C GLN A 49 15.27 1.46 -10.29
N LEU A 50 14.31 1.84 -9.44
CA LEU A 50 14.43 1.68 -8.00
C LEU A 50 14.50 0.19 -7.60
N ILE A 51 13.64 -0.65 -8.20
CA ILE A 51 13.63 -2.09 -7.93
C ILE A 51 14.94 -2.73 -8.37
N GLU A 52 15.43 -2.41 -9.56
CA GLU A 52 16.70 -2.92 -10.08
C GLU A 52 17.87 -2.51 -9.17
N LYS A 53 17.93 -1.23 -8.78
CA LYS A 53 18.98 -0.74 -7.89
C LYS A 53 18.97 -1.45 -6.54
N ALA A 54 17.78 -1.62 -5.93
CA ALA A 54 17.64 -2.31 -4.66
C ALA A 54 18.11 -3.77 -4.75
N ASN A 55 17.75 -4.47 -5.83
CA ASN A 55 18.19 -5.85 -6.07
C ASN A 55 19.71 -5.96 -6.25
N ASN A 56 20.32 -5.04 -7.02
CA ASN A 56 21.77 -5.02 -7.24
C ASN A 56 22.56 -4.75 -5.95
N GLU A 57 22.00 -3.93 -5.05
CA GLU A 57 22.59 -3.66 -3.73
C GLU A 57 22.19 -4.71 -2.67
N GLY A 58 21.37 -5.70 -3.01
CA GLY A 58 20.88 -6.73 -2.08
C GLY A 58 19.97 -6.19 -0.97
N LYS A 59 19.39 -5.00 -1.15
CA LYS A 59 18.58 -4.30 -0.14
C LYS A 59 17.09 -4.61 -0.29
N LYS A 60 16.37 -4.62 0.83
CA LYS A 60 14.92 -4.81 0.86
C LYS A 60 14.20 -3.58 0.31
N ILE A 61 13.00 -3.81 -0.24
CA ILE A 61 12.09 -2.77 -0.70
C ILE A 61 10.85 -2.78 0.19
N VAL A 62 10.42 -1.60 0.66
CA VAL A 62 9.25 -1.42 1.51
C VAL A 62 8.30 -0.42 0.87
N TYR A 63 7.03 -0.81 0.74
CA TYR A 63 5.95 0.10 0.37
C TYR A 63 5.37 0.79 1.61
N ILE A 64 5.24 2.11 1.56
CA ILE A 64 4.69 2.93 2.65
C ILE A 64 3.54 3.77 2.10
N GLY A 65 2.36 3.58 2.66
CA GLY A 65 1.15 4.31 2.32
C GLY A 65 0.12 4.21 3.42
N PHE A 66 -0.46 5.34 3.81
CA PHE A 66 -1.48 5.44 4.87
C PHE A 66 -2.86 5.82 4.34
N GLY A 67 -3.03 5.82 3.01
CA GLY A 67 -4.20 6.41 2.37
C GLY A 67 -4.24 7.93 2.55
N SER A 68 -5.40 8.52 2.28
CA SER A 68 -5.64 9.94 2.51
C SER A 68 -5.98 10.17 3.98
N ILE A 69 -5.13 10.90 4.70
CA ILE A 69 -5.30 11.19 6.11
C ILE A 69 -4.90 12.64 6.43
N VAL A 70 -5.61 13.27 7.36
CA VAL A 70 -5.20 14.57 7.92
C VAL A 70 -4.35 14.30 9.16
N VAL A 71 -3.14 14.86 9.20
CA VAL A 71 -2.21 14.70 10.31
C VAL A 71 -1.76 16.07 10.83
N PRO A 72 -1.54 16.24 12.14
CA PRO A 72 -1.15 17.53 12.72
C PRO A 72 0.16 18.10 12.15
N ASN A 73 1.11 17.23 11.79
CA ASN A 73 2.42 17.64 11.26
C ASN A 73 2.88 16.74 10.10
N PRO A 74 2.48 17.03 8.85
CA PRO A 74 2.85 16.23 7.68
C PRO A 74 4.35 16.21 7.39
N LYS A 75 5.06 17.30 7.76
CA LYS A 75 6.51 17.42 7.55
C LYS A 75 7.26 16.48 8.48
N GLU A 76 6.88 16.45 9.75
CA GLU A 76 7.46 15.54 10.73
C GLU A 76 7.17 14.07 10.37
N MET A 77 5.95 13.75 9.94
CA MET A 77 5.63 12.41 9.46
C MET A 77 6.55 11.98 8.30
N THR A 78 6.80 12.87 7.34
CA THR A 78 7.72 12.60 6.23
C THR A 78 9.16 12.45 6.71
N ARG A 79 9.63 13.30 7.63
CA ARG A 79 10.98 13.21 8.22
C ARG A 79 11.19 11.87 8.92
N ASN A 80 10.24 11.45 9.73
CA ASN A 80 10.32 10.20 10.49
C ASN A 80 10.43 8.98 9.55
N MET A 81 9.78 9.00 8.37
CA MET A 81 9.93 7.94 7.38
C MET A 81 11.32 7.91 6.74
N VAL A 82 11.89 9.07 6.43
CA VAL A 82 13.26 9.16 5.88
C VAL A 82 14.27 8.63 6.91
N GLU A 83 14.15 9.06 8.17
CA GLU A 83 15.01 8.57 9.25
C GLU A 83 14.88 7.06 9.48
N ALA A 84 13.65 6.52 9.43
CA ALA A 84 13.42 5.09 9.56
C ALA A 84 14.05 4.30 8.41
N LYS A 85 13.94 4.82 7.17
CA LYS A 85 14.56 4.26 5.98
C LYS A 85 16.09 4.23 6.09
N GLU A 86 16.70 5.27 6.63
CA GLU A 86 18.16 5.34 6.82
C GLU A 86 18.63 4.38 7.92
N LYS A 87 17.92 4.34 9.04
CA LYS A 87 18.26 3.47 10.19
C LYS A 87 18.12 1.99 9.86
N ALA A 88 17.10 1.61 9.10
CA ALA A 88 16.82 0.21 8.75
C ALA A 88 17.37 -0.23 7.38
N ASP A 89 18.08 0.67 6.68
CA ASP A 89 18.77 0.44 5.41
C ASP A 89 17.96 -0.30 4.33
N PHE A 90 16.85 0.30 3.91
CA PHE A 90 15.99 -0.23 2.85
C PHE A 90 15.66 0.81 1.76
N TYR A 91 15.08 0.36 0.65
CA TYR A 91 14.48 1.22 -0.37
C TYR A 91 13.00 1.42 -0.12
N ALA A 92 12.53 2.67 -0.12
CA ALA A 92 11.13 2.99 0.14
C ALA A 92 10.39 3.36 -1.15
N ILE A 93 9.22 2.77 -1.38
CA ILE A 93 8.21 3.25 -2.33
C ILE A 93 7.14 3.96 -1.50
N VAL A 94 7.05 5.27 -1.62
CA VAL A 94 6.18 6.09 -0.77
C VAL A 94 5.00 6.64 -1.57
N THR A 95 3.80 6.36 -1.09
CA THR A 95 2.56 7.00 -1.58
C THR A 95 2.09 8.00 -0.55
N LYS A 96 2.51 9.26 -0.71
CA LYS A 96 2.14 10.35 0.19
C LYS A 96 0.66 10.68 0.01
N GLY A 97 -0.13 10.41 1.05
CA GLY A 97 -1.53 10.82 1.16
C GLY A 97 -1.83 11.63 2.42
N TRP A 98 -0.82 12.02 3.19
CA TRP A 98 -0.99 12.81 4.41
C TRP A 98 -0.75 14.31 4.17
N SER A 99 -1.66 15.11 4.71
CA SER A 99 -1.69 16.58 4.65
C SER A 99 -2.18 17.16 5.97
N ASP A 100 -2.02 18.47 6.14
CA ASP A 100 -2.56 19.26 7.25
C ASP A 100 -3.97 19.81 6.95
N GLN A 101 -4.52 19.46 5.76
CA GLN A 101 -5.83 19.85 5.25
C GLN A 101 -6.46 18.69 4.49
#